data_AF-A0A351Z5J7-F1
#
_entry.id   AF-A0A351Z5J7-F1
#
_cell.length_a   1.000
_cell.length_b   1.000
_cell.length_c   1.000
_cell.angle_alpha   90.00
_cell.angle_beta   90.00
_cell.angle_gamma   90.00
#
_symmetry.space_group_name_H-M   'P 1'
#
loop_
_entity.id
_entity.type
_entity.pdbx_description
1 polymer ?
#
loop_
_entity_poly.entity_id
_entity_poly.type
_entity_poly.pdbx_seq_one_letter_code
_entity_poly.pdbx_strand_id
1 'polypeptide(L)'
;MRKEIRFNRFRILAERLLLLVLAPALITLAISILQSFETGRSYIWYVFAATIPLVAIAYALAYTSIFEEYLHARHQKRRAQRFRKPCVLVLDGRIENDSGSPPQPIYTDRIPQQWVQSLRGNHPSWKVRNAPVCRIWELSNIDIVINPFGETYPEEEPGLYSTFSAVRRYVFAGGVWVNVAGFPFYYQHNPATNTSHLAGRAGQAREEQPGLWTYDWVPLIQDALPFVVPDMGPSVASCLVKQTPGEIEQFGDIAGKGIPSRADVFRAYPVETRQMQSLLRTDDDRRIVIGSVKYGDGFFLFVGLNIRGSNGGFEKALAAIGGWAAYETRAK
;
A
#
# COMPACT_ATOMS: atom_id res chain seq x y z
N MET A 1 13.41 -0.45 -1.62
CA MET A 1 14.12 -0.87 -0.38
C MET A 1 15.58 -0.41 -0.25
N ARG A 2 16.56 -0.86 -1.06
CA ARG A 2 17.96 -0.37 -0.93
C ARG A 2 18.12 1.15 -1.13
N LYS A 3 17.25 1.80 -1.91
CA LYS A 3 17.30 3.26 -2.15
C LYS A 3 16.70 4.09 -1.01
N GLU A 4 15.58 3.70 -0.42
CA GLU A 4 15.00 4.39 0.75
C GLU A 4 15.74 4.12 2.06
N ILE A 5 16.21 2.89 2.31
CA ILE A 5 17.08 2.64 3.46
C ILE A 5 18.37 3.45 3.30
N ARG A 6 18.90 3.59 2.07
CA ARG A 6 19.99 4.53 1.79
C ARG A 6 19.56 5.98 2.02
N PHE A 7 18.33 6.36 1.67
CA PHE A 7 17.84 7.74 1.82
C PHE A 7 17.67 8.14 3.30
N ASN A 8 16.97 7.33 4.11
CA ASN A 8 16.85 7.56 5.54
C ASN A 8 18.21 7.48 6.25
N ARG A 9 19.07 6.53 5.85
CA ARG A 9 20.46 6.52 6.34
C ARG A 9 21.21 7.77 5.90
N PHE A 10 21.00 8.27 4.69
CA PHE A 10 21.65 9.50 4.22
C PHE A 10 21.14 10.73 4.95
N ARG A 11 19.84 10.82 5.25
CA ARG A 11 19.28 11.90 6.07
C ARG A 11 19.84 11.86 7.49
N ILE A 12 19.79 10.70 8.16
CA ILE A 12 20.36 10.53 9.51
C ILE A 12 21.88 10.76 9.49
N LEU A 13 22.59 10.32 8.45
CA LEU A 13 24.03 10.56 8.30
C LEU A 13 24.31 12.05 8.05
N ALA A 14 23.49 12.73 7.24
CA ALA A 14 23.60 14.15 6.97
C ALA A 14 23.29 14.98 8.22
N GLU A 15 22.23 14.66 8.98
CA GLU A 15 21.92 15.25 10.28
C GLU A 15 23.08 15.04 11.28
N ARG A 16 23.65 13.84 11.34
CA ARG A 16 24.80 13.52 12.21
C ARG A 16 26.09 14.21 11.77
N LEU A 17 26.36 14.27 10.46
CA LEU A 17 27.50 15.01 9.90
C LEU A 17 27.34 16.51 10.15
N LEU A 18 26.13 17.03 9.99
CA LEU A 18 25.79 18.41 10.30
C LEU A 18 26.08 18.71 11.77
N LEU A 19 25.62 17.85 12.71
CA LEU A 19 25.92 17.95 14.13
C LEU A 19 27.42 17.85 14.45
N LEU A 20 28.14 16.92 13.80
CA LEU A 20 29.58 16.72 13.97
C LEU A 20 30.40 17.90 13.47
N VAL A 21 29.97 18.57 12.40
CA VAL A 21 30.62 19.78 11.88
C VAL A 21 30.21 20.99 12.71
N LEU A 22 28.98 21.01 13.24
CA LEU A 22 28.44 22.16 13.94
C LEU A 22 28.85 22.30 15.38
N ALA A 23 28.84 21.20 16.14
CA ALA A 23 29.15 21.26 17.55
C ALA A 23 30.56 21.86 17.79
N PRO A 24 31.62 21.49 17.05
CA PRO A 24 32.93 22.13 17.18
C PRO A 24 32.91 23.60 16.80
N ALA A 25 32.20 23.97 15.74
CA ALA A 25 32.10 25.38 15.30
C ALA A 25 31.42 26.25 16.36
N LEU A 26 30.33 25.76 16.96
CA LEU A 26 29.61 26.44 18.03
C LEU A 26 30.42 26.52 19.33
N ILE A 27 31.14 25.45 19.70
CA ILE A 27 32.04 25.44 20.85
C ILE A 27 33.18 26.45 20.64
N THR A 28 33.80 26.43 19.45
CA THR A 28 34.89 27.37 19.11
C THR A 28 34.40 28.81 19.14
N LEU A 29 33.19 29.06 18.65
CA LEU A 29 32.54 30.36 18.73
C LEU A 29 32.30 30.79 20.18
N ALA A 30 31.75 29.92 21.02
CA ALA A 30 31.48 30.21 22.42
C ALA A 30 32.76 30.55 23.21
N ILE A 31 33.84 29.77 22.99
CA ILE A 31 35.16 30.03 23.57
C ILE A 31 35.70 31.37 23.08
N SER A 32 35.58 31.66 21.78
CA SER A 32 36.04 32.91 21.18
C SER A 32 35.30 34.13 21.75
N ILE A 33 33.98 34.03 21.95
CA ILE A 33 33.18 35.08 22.60
C ILE A 33 33.66 35.32 24.03
N LEU A 34 33.88 34.27 24.83
CA LEU A 34 34.35 34.39 26.21
C LEU A 34 35.72 35.07 26.30
N GLN A 35 36.68 34.67 25.45
CA GLN A 35 38.02 35.29 25.40
C GLN A 35 38.00 36.75 24.92
N SER A 36 36.99 37.13 24.13
CA SER A 36 36.83 38.50 23.63
C SER A 36 36.53 39.50 24.74
N PHE A 37 35.72 39.09 25.72
CA PHE A 37 35.36 39.90 26.87
C PHE A 37 36.59 40.24 27.72
N GLU A 38 37.57 39.34 27.76
CA GLU A 38 38.82 39.56 28.49
C GLU A 38 39.82 40.46 27.75
N THR A 39 39.79 40.50 26.40
CA THR A 39 40.87 41.09 25.59
C THR A 39 40.53 42.43 24.92
N GLY A 40 39.28 42.90 24.98
CA GLY A 40 38.87 44.20 24.43
C GLY A 40 38.94 44.31 22.90
N ARG A 41 39.03 43.18 22.17
CA ARG A 41 39.04 43.15 20.70
C ARG A 41 37.66 43.48 20.10
N SER A 42 37.64 44.05 18.90
CA SER A 42 36.42 44.52 18.26
C SER A 42 35.41 43.39 18.00
N TYR A 43 34.18 43.63 18.44
CA TYR A 43 33.02 42.73 18.39
C TYR A 43 32.70 42.16 16.99
N ILE A 44 33.12 42.86 15.93
CA ILE A 44 32.81 42.56 14.53
C ILE A 44 33.29 41.16 14.09
N TRP A 45 34.50 40.74 14.49
CA TRP A 45 35.03 39.44 14.08
C TRP A 45 34.22 38.26 14.63
N TYR A 46 33.64 38.41 15.83
CA TYR A 46 32.81 37.39 16.45
C TYR A 46 31.44 37.28 15.78
N VAL A 47 30.87 38.41 15.36
CA VAL A 47 29.63 38.41 14.58
C VAL A 47 29.84 37.61 13.30
N PHE A 48 30.92 37.86 12.55
CA PHE A 48 31.21 37.10 11.32
C PHE A 48 31.49 35.62 11.58
N ALA A 49 32.29 35.30 12.62
CA ALA A 49 32.58 33.92 13.00
C ALA A 49 31.31 33.15 13.43
N ALA A 50 30.29 33.83 13.97
CA ALA A 50 29.00 33.25 14.34
C ALA A 50 28.05 33.11 13.14
N THR A 51 27.91 34.18 12.36
CA THR A 51 26.91 34.27 11.30
C THR A 51 27.24 33.35 10.13
N ILE A 52 28.50 33.22 9.73
CA ILE A 52 28.86 32.40 8.56
C ILE A 52 28.47 30.92 8.77
N PRO A 53 28.83 30.24 9.88
CA PRO A 53 28.36 28.89 10.15
C PRO A 53 26.84 28.80 10.21
N LEU A 54 26.18 29.70 10.96
CA LEU A 54 24.72 29.69 11.09
C LEU A 54 24.01 29.78 9.73
N VAL A 55 24.50 30.65 8.83
CA VAL A 55 24.00 30.78 7.47
C VAL A 55 24.25 29.50 6.66
N ALA A 56 25.42 28.87 6.79
CA ALA A 56 25.73 27.61 6.12
C ALA A 56 24.81 26.46 6.57
N ILE A 57 24.46 26.39 7.87
CA ILE A 57 23.48 25.41 8.38
C ILE A 57 22.11 25.67 7.80
N ALA A 58 21.65 26.93 7.90
CA ALA A 58 20.34 27.31 7.42
C ALA A 58 20.21 27.00 5.93
N TYR A 59 21.28 27.25 5.16
CA TYR A 59 21.37 26.88 3.76
C TYR A 59 21.34 25.35 3.55
N ALA A 60 22.09 24.56 4.33
CA ALA A 60 22.09 23.10 4.22
C ALA A 60 20.71 22.50 4.54
N LEU A 61 20.06 22.98 5.61
CA LEU A 61 18.71 22.55 6.00
C LEU A 61 17.68 22.93 4.93
N ALA A 62 17.71 24.18 4.46
CA ALA A 62 16.85 24.63 3.37
C ALA A 62 17.08 23.80 2.09
N TYR A 63 18.34 23.52 1.75
CA TYR A 63 18.69 22.69 0.61
C TYR A 63 18.16 21.26 0.76
N THR A 64 18.26 20.64 1.93
CA THR A 64 17.69 19.31 2.16
C THR A 64 16.17 19.27 2.03
N SER A 65 15.47 20.30 2.54
CA SER A 65 14.00 20.41 2.42
C SER A 65 13.58 20.59 0.96
N ILE A 66 14.22 21.52 0.23
CA ILE A 66 13.96 21.77 -1.20
C ILE A 66 14.27 20.52 -2.03
N PHE A 67 15.35 19.81 -1.69
CA PHE A 67 15.73 18.58 -2.39
C PHE A 67 14.74 17.44 -2.14
N GLU A 68 14.21 17.29 -0.92
CA GLU A 68 13.15 16.32 -0.60
C GLU A 68 11.87 16.61 -1.38
N GLU A 69 11.40 17.86 -1.39
CA GLU A 69 10.24 18.28 -2.19
C GLU A 69 10.46 18.02 -3.68
N TYR A 70 11.65 18.35 -4.21
CA TYR A 70 12.01 18.08 -5.60
C TYR A 70 11.99 16.59 -5.92
N LEU A 71 12.56 15.74 -5.06
CA LEU A 71 12.55 14.29 -5.24
C LEU A 71 11.14 13.73 -5.17
N HIS A 72 10.31 14.24 -4.24
CA HIS A 72 8.91 13.84 -4.10
C HIS A 72 8.11 14.20 -5.35
N ALA A 73 8.18 15.45 -5.82
CA ALA A 73 7.52 15.91 -7.04
C ALA A 73 8.00 15.13 -8.28
N ARG A 74 9.30 14.83 -8.37
CA ARG A 74 9.85 14.00 -9.45
C ARG A 74 9.35 12.56 -9.38
N HIS A 75 9.23 12.01 -8.18
CA HIS A 75 8.68 10.67 -7.95
C HIS A 75 7.20 10.61 -8.34
N GLN A 76 6.38 11.54 -7.87
CA GLN A 76 4.97 11.70 -8.25
C GLN A 76 4.80 11.85 -9.75
N LYS A 77 5.59 12.70 -10.41
CA LYS A 77 5.55 12.86 -11.88
C LYS A 77 5.87 11.56 -12.61
N ARG A 78 6.87 10.80 -12.15
CA ARG A 78 7.22 9.48 -12.73
C ARG A 78 6.11 8.46 -12.48
N ARG A 79 5.52 8.45 -11.30
CA ARG A 79 4.38 7.61 -10.95
C ARG A 79 3.18 7.91 -11.86
N ALA A 80 2.78 9.17 -11.96
CA ALA A 80 1.71 9.62 -12.86
C ALA A 80 1.96 9.22 -14.33
N GLN A 81 3.21 9.27 -14.79
CA GLN A 81 3.56 8.81 -16.14
C GLN A 81 3.39 7.29 -16.32
N ARG A 82 3.79 6.48 -15.33
CA ARG A 82 3.61 5.01 -15.35
C ARG A 82 2.13 4.64 -15.41
N PHE A 83 1.29 5.29 -14.60
CA PHE A 83 -0.15 5.01 -14.52
C PHE A 83 -0.99 5.50 -15.71
N ARG A 84 -0.40 6.22 -16.68
CA ARG A 84 -1.06 6.48 -17.98
C ARG A 84 -1.23 5.22 -18.82
N LYS A 85 -0.27 4.30 -18.74
CA LYS A 85 -0.24 3.02 -19.46
C LYS A 85 0.35 1.94 -18.56
N PRO A 86 -0.32 1.61 -17.44
CA PRO A 86 0.24 0.74 -16.43
C PRO A 86 0.49 -0.66 -16.98
N CYS A 87 1.52 -1.28 -16.43
CA CYS A 87 1.80 -2.70 -16.55
C CYS A 87 1.02 -3.43 -15.44
N VAL A 88 0.05 -4.25 -15.83
CA VAL A 88 -0.86 -4.93 -14.92
C VAL A 88 -0.58 -6.44 -14.95
N LEU A 89 -0.33 -7.00 -13.78
CA LEU A 89 -0.15 -8.43 -13.58
C LEU A 89 -1.39 -9.03 -12.89
N VAL A 90 -2.01 -10.02 -13.51
CA VAL A 90 -3.05 -10.84 -12.86
C VAL A 90 -2.41 -12.14 -12.40
N LEU A 91 -2.49 -12.47 -11.12
CA LEU A 91 -1.91 -13.72 -10.63
C LEU A 91 -2.67 -14.92 -11.21
N ASP A 92 -1.93 -15.93 -11.65
CA ASP A 92 -2.51 -17.17 -12.18
C ASP A 92 -2.67 -18.29 -11.14
N GLY A 93 -2.19 -18.05 -9.91
CA GLY A 93 -2.35 -18.95 -8.77
C GLY A 93 -1.22 -19.96 -8.58
N ARG A 94 -0.27 -20.03 -9.52
CA ARG A 94 0.85 -20.98 -9.48
C ARG A 94 2.13 -20.35 -8.92
N ILE A 95 3.08 -21.21 -8.57
CA ILE A 95 4.48 -20.90 -8.29
C ILE A 95 5.32 -21.45 -9.46
N GLU A 96 6.46 -20.83 -9.81
CA GLU A 96 7.16 -20.88 -11.11
C GLU A 96 7.21 -22.23 -11.80
N ASN A 97 7.49 -23.25 -11.00
CA ASN A 97 7.83 -24.59 -11.46
C ASN A 97 6.82 -25.62 -10.95
N ASP A 98 5.74 -25.17 -10.33
CA ASP A 98 4.78 -26.06 -9.72
C ASP A 98 3.67 -26.42 -10.71
N SER A 99 3.46 -27.73 -10.89
CA SER A 99 2.27 -28.28 -11.53
C SER A 99 1.04 -28.24 -10.61
N GLY A 100 1.20 -27.74 -9.39
CA GLY A 100 0.15 -27.55 -8.39
C GLY A 100 -1.06 -26.80 -8.94
N SER A 101 -2.22 -27.15 -8.39
CA SER A 101 -3.48 -26.50 -8.72
C SER A 101 -3.47 -25.06 -8.19
N PRO A 102 -4.09 -24.11 -8.90
CA PRO A 102 -4.29 -22.78 -8.36
C PRO A 102 -5.18 -22.82 -7.11
N PRO A 103 -5.08 -21.82 -6.21
CA PRO A 103 -5.95 -21.72 -5.05
C PRO A 103 -7.42 -21.75 -5.45
N GLN A 104 -8.23 -22.42 -4.65
CA GLN A 104 -9.68 -22.35 -4.78
C GLN A 104 -10.13 -20.89 -4.56
N PRO A 105 -10.75 -20.23 -5.56
CA PRO A 105 -11.14 -18.85 -5.41
C PRO A 105 -12.28 -18.69 -4.40
N ILE A 106 -12.15 -17.70 -3.51
CA ILE A 106 -13.15 -17.39 -2.48
C ILE A 106 -14.01 -16.20 -2.95
N TYR A 107 -15.34 -16.35 -2.96
CA TYR A 107 -16.31 -15.34 -3.41
C TYR A 107 -16.02 -14.68 -4.77
N THR A 108 -15.39 -15.43 -5.66
CA THR A 108 -15.24 -15.11 -7.09
C THR A 108 -15.35 -16.39 -7.91
N ASP A 109 -15.89 -16.29 -9.12
CA ASP A 109 -15.93 -17.34 -10.15
C ASP A 109 -15.09 -16.96 -11.38
N ARG A 110 -14.42 -15.79 -11.32
CA ARG A 110 -13.68 -15.23 -12.44
C ARG A 110 -12.26 -15.76 -12.46
N ILE A 111 -11.93 -16.51 -13.51
CA ILE A 111 -10.59 -17.03 -13.72
C ILE A 111 -9.63 -15.91 -14.16
N PRO A 112 -8.32 -16.02 -13.89
CA PRO A 112 -7.32 -14.99 -14.25
C PRO A 112 -7.39 -14.53 -15.72
N GLN A 113 -7.68 -15.43 -16.66
CA GLN A 113 -7.79 -15.11 -18.09
C GLN A 113 -8.95 -14.15 -18.38
N GLN A 114 -10.08 -14.28 -17.67
CA GLN A 114 -11.22 -13.36 -17.82
C GLN A 114 -10.86 -11.96 -17.34
N TRP A 115 -10.14 -11.84 -16.21
CA TRP A 115 -9.59 -10.56 -15.74
C TRP A 115 -8.69 -9.91 -16.80
N VAL A 116 -7.75 -10.67 -17.37
CA VAL A 116 -6.84 -10.17 -18.41
C VAL A 116 -7.62 -9.68 -19.64
N GLN A 117 -8.59 -10.47 -20.12
CA GLN A 117 -9.40 -10.12 -21.28
C GLN A 117 -10.22 -8.84 -21.03
N SER A 118 -10.92 -8.75 -19.90
CA SER A 118 -11.75 -7.59 -19.57
C SER A 118 -10.91 -6.32 -19.36
N LEU A 119 -9.76 -6.42 -18.70
CA LEU A 119 -8.85 -5.27 -18.54
C LEU A 119 -8.30 -4.78 -19.87
N ARG A 120 -7.90 -5.69 -20.78
CA ARG A 120 -7.46 -5.30 -22.14
C ARG A 120 -8.58 -4.68 -22.96
N GLY A 121 -9.80 -5.21 -22.85
CA GLY A 121 -10.98 -4.68 -23.53
C GLY A 121 -11.34 -3.26 -23.04
N ASN A 122 -11.35 -3.05 -21.72
CA ASN A 122 -11.68 -1.75 -21.12
C ASN A 122 -10.54 -0.73 -21.23
N HIS A 123 -9.30 -1.20 -21.28
CA HIS A 123 -8.10 -0.35 -21.31
C HIS A 123 -7.08 -0.85 -22.35
N PRO A 124 -7.31 -0.61 -23.65
CA PRO A 124 -6.45 -1.16 -24.72
C PRO A 124 -4.99 -0.69 -24.69
N SER A 125 -4.70 0.44 -24.04
CA SER A 125 -3.35 0.98 -23.91
C SER A 125 -2.53 0.36 -22.78
N TRP A 126 -3.16 -0.45 -21.91
CA TRP A 126 -2.50 -1.06 -20.75
C TRP A 126 -1.75 -2.33 -21.14
N LYS A 127 -0.62 -2.58 -20.47
CA LYS A 127 0.16 -3.81 -20.65
C LYS A 127 -0.30 -4.85 -19.63
N VAL A 128 -1.38 -5.56 -19.96
CA VAL A 128 -1.98 -6.55 -19.06
C VAL A 128 -1.47 -7.95 -19.39
N ARG A 129 -1.01 -8.72 -18.40
CA ARG A 129 -0.62 -10.13 -18.54
C ARG A 129 -0.95 -10.92 -17.27
N ASN A 130 -1.00 -12.24 -17.37
CA ASN A 130 -1.02 -13.13 -16.22
C ASN A 130 0.35 -13.78 -15.99
N ALA A 131 0.67 -14.12 -14.73
CA ALA A 131 1.90 -14.83 -14.37
C ALA A 131 1.77 -15.52 -12.99
N PRO A 132 2.65 -16.50 -12.69
CA PRO A 132 2.78 -17.06 -11.35
C PRO A 132 3.34 -16.05 -10.34
N VAL A 133 3.18 -16.39 -9.05
CA VAL A 133 3.55 -15.54 -7.91
C VAL A 133 5.05 -15.52 -7.61
N CYS A 134 5.80 -16.56 -7.94
CA CYS A 134 7.25 -16.60 -7.78
C CYS A 134 7.97 -15.42 -8.46
N ARG A 135 7.48 -14.89 -9.58
CA ARG A 135 8.12 -13.75 -10.28
C ARG A 135 7.92 -12.42 -9.57
N ILE A 136 7.52 -12.43 -8.30
CA ILE A 136 7.29 -11.20 -7.55
C ILE A 136 8.59 -10.38 -7.39
N TRP A 137 9.78 -10.97 -7.47
CA TRP A 137 11.02 -10.18 -7.57
C TRP A 137 11.11 -9.35 -8.87
N GLU A 138 10.38 -9.72 -9.92
CA GLU A 138 10.23 -8.94 -11.16
C GLU A 138 9.18 -7.81 -11.05
N LEU A 139 8.50 -7.65 -9.89
CA LEU A 139 7.48 -6.61 -9.72
C LEU A 139 8.04 -5.18 -9.84
N SER A 140 9.35 -4.99 -9.94
CA SER A 140 9.94 -3.67 -10.17
C SER A 140 9.40 -2.96 -11.43
N ASN A 141 8.93 -3.73 -12.42
CA ASN A 141 8.37 -3.21 -13.67
C ASN A 141 6.85 -3.36 -13.77
N ILE A 142 6.19 -3.73 -12.66
CA ILE A 142 4.74 -3.88 -12.58
C ILE A 142 4.19 -2.70 -11.77
N ASP A 143 3.08 -2.14 -12.23
CA ASP A 143 2.41 -1.00 -11.57
C ASP A 143 1.25 -1.48 -10.70
N ILE A 144 0.52 -2.49 -11.19
CA ILE A 144 -0.66 -3.06 -10.52
C ILE A 144 -0.53 -4.59 -10.55
N VAL A 145 -0.66 -5.23 -9.39
CA VAL A 145 -0.80 -6.69 -9.26
C VAL A 145 -2.19 -6.99 -8.72
N ILE A 146 -2.89 -7.91 -9.35
CA ILE A 146 -4.24 -8.32 -8.97
C ILE A 146 -4.18 -9.75 -8.47
N ASN A 147 -4.63 -9.96 -7.23
CA ASN A 147 -4.99 -11.28 -6.71
C ASN A 147 -6.46 -11.56 -7.06
N PRO A 148 -6.75 -12.42 -8.05
CA PRO A 148 -8.13 -12.71 -8.46
C PRO A 148 -8.80 -13.80 -7.61
N PHE A 149 -8.15 -14.33 -6.57
CA PHE A 149 -8.56 -15.54 -5.84
C PHE A 149 -9.35 -15.29 -4.56
N GLY A 150 -9.87 -14.08 -4.36
CA GLY A 150 -10.60 -13.78 -3.14
C GLY A 150 -9.66 -13.46 -1.98
N GLU A 151 -10.00 -14.03 -0.83
CA GLU A 151 -9.20 -13.94 0.39
C GLU A 151 -7.96 -14.87 0.41
N THR A 152 -7.86 -15.75 -0.59
CA THR A 152 -6.76 -16.71 -0.73
C THR A 152 -5.66 -16.12 -1.59
N TYR A 153 -4.40 -16.30 -1.21
CA TYR A 153 -3.24 -16.02 -2.05
C TYR A 153 -2.30 -17.24 -2.05
N PRO A 154 -1.58 -17.51 -3.15
CA PRO A 154 -0.58 -18.57 -3.15
C PRO A 154 0.66 -18.11 -2.37
N GLU A 155 1.13 -18.94 -1.45
CA GLU A 155 2.31 -18.71 -0.60
C GLU A 155 3.33 -19.81 -0.88
N GLU A 156 4.56 -19.40 -1.18
CA GLU A 156 5.65 -20.32 -1.53
C GLU A 156 6.24 -21.00 -0.30
N GLU A 157 6.37 -20.27 0.80
CA GLU A 157 6.92 -20.80 2.06
C GLU A 157 5.97 -20.45 3.21
N PRO A 158 4.91 -21.25 3.47
CA PRO A 158 3.87 -20.93 4.46
C PRO A 158 4.37 -20.65 5.89
N GLY A 159 5.54 -21.17 6.26
CA GLY A 159 6.17 -20.91 7.57
C GLY A 159 6.99 -19.61 7.61
N LEU A 160 7.40 -19.08 6.46
CA LEU A 160 8.24 -17.88 6.34
C LEU A 160 7.50 -16.70 5.72
N TYR A 161 6.31 -16.92 5.16
CA TYR A 161 5.50 -15.89 4.51
C TYR A 161 6.29 -15.11 3.45
N SER A 162 7.04 -15.86 2.63
CA SER A 162 7.98 -15.34 1.63
C SER A 162 7.26 -14.51 0.55
N THR A 163 6.13 -15.01 0.03
CA THR A 163 5.28 -14.31 -0.92
C THR A 163 4.74 -13.04 -0.29
N PHE A 164 4.12 -13.14 0.89
CA PHE A 164 3.59 -11.97 1.58
C PHE A 164 4.65 -10.89 1.82
N SER A 165 5.84 -11.29 2.27
CA SER A 165 6.99 -10.40 2.47
C SER A 165 7.43 -9.73 1.16
N ALA A 166 7.36 -10.45 0.04
CA ALA A 166 7.67 -9.92 -1.27
C ALA A 166 6.59 -8.92 -1.75
N VAL A 167 5.31 -9.23 -1.54
CA VAL A 167 4.19 -8.31 -1.82
C VAL A 167 4.31 -7.03 -1.00
N ARG A 168 4.59 -7.13 0.31
CA ARG A 168 4.82 -5.94 1.16
C ARG A 168 5.93 -5.06 0.61
N ARG A 169 7.08 -5.64 0.24
CA ARG A 169 8.19 -4.87 -0.34
C ARG A 169 7.80 -4.20 -1.65
N TYR A 170 6.98 -4.86 -2.47
CA TYR A 170 6.46 -4.30 -3.71
C TYR A 170 5.53 -3.11 -3.47
N VAL A 171 4.52 -3.27 -2.60
CA VAL A 171 3.58 -2.19 -2.28
C VAL A 171 4.33 -1.03 -1.63
N PHE A 172 5.22 -1.32 -0.67
CA PHE A 172 6.05 -0.30 -0.02
C PHE A 172 6.86 0.53 -1.03
N ALA A 173 7.35 -0.10 -2.10
CA ALA A 173 8.14 0.54 -3.15
C ALA A 173 7.30 1.25 -4.24
N GLY A 174 6.00 1.43 -4.03
CA GLY A 174 5.12 2.15 -4.96
C GLY A 174 4.17 1.26 -5.77
N GLY A 175 4.21 -0.05 -5.60
CA GLY A 175 3.27 -0.96 -6.25
C GLY A 175 1.82 -0.77 -5.77
N VAL A 176 0.85 -1.09 -6.63
CA VAL A 176 -0.54 -1.26 -6.22
C VAL A 176 -0.86 -2.74 -6.18
N TRP A 177 -1.29 -3.24 -5.02
CA TRP A 177 -1.80 -4.61 -4.86
C TRP A 177 -3.33 -4.56 -4.74
N VAL A 178 -4.02 -5.22 -5.66
CA VAL A 178 -5.47 -5.32 -5.67
C VAL A 178 -5.87 -6.68 -5.16
N ASN A 179 -6.61 -6.71 -4.06
CA ASN A 179 -7.25 -7.93 -3.56
C ASN A 179 -8.73 -7.91 -3.89
N VAL A 180 -9.19 -8.95 -4.56
CA VAL A 180 -10.60 -9.08 -4.91
C VAL A 180 -11.32 -9.96 -3.91
N ALA A 181 -12.63 -9.75 -3.75
CA ALA A 181 -13.53 -10.59 -2.96
C ALA A 181 -13.04 -10.91 -1.54
N GLY A 182 -12.85 -9.86 -0.73
CA GLY A 182 -12.65 -9.94 0.71
C GLY A 182 -11.27 -9.46 1.17
N PHE A 183 -10.81 -9.98 2.31
CA PHE A 183 -9.57 -9.52 2.94
C PHE A 183 -8.31 -10.13 2.31
N PRO A 184 -7.30 -9.31 1.99
CA PRO A 184 -6.03 -9.84 1.52
C PRO A 184 -5.33 -10.64 2.61
N PHE A 185 -4.69 -11.73 2.20
CA PHE A 185 -3.88 -12.58 3.09
C PHE A 185 -4.67 -13.12 4.29
N TYR A 186 -5.95 -13.43 4.12
CA TYR A 186 -6.72 -14.14 5.15
C TYR A 186 -6.44 -15.64 5.10
N TYR A 187 -6.35 -16.21 3.90
CA TYR A 187 -5.91 -17.59 3.67
C TYR A 187 -4.63 -17.61 2.85
N GLN A 188 -3.66 -18.39 3.30
CA GLN A 188 -2.52 -18.81 2.47
C GLN A 188 -2.85 -20.14 1.82
N HIS A 189 -2.51 -20.28 0.55
CA HIS A 189 -2.59 -21.52 -0.18
C HIS A 189 -1.17 -21.99 -0.52
N ASN A 190 -0.83 -23.21 -0.16
CA ASN A 190 0.42 -23.84 -0.57
C ASN A 190 0.15 -24.69 -1.81
N PRO A 191 0.60 -24.26 -3.01
CA PRO A 191 0.38 -25.00 -4.25
C PRO A 191 1.04 -26.39 -4.25
N ALA A 192 2.16 -26.55 -3.54
CA ALA A 192 2.92 -27.79 -3.51
C ALA A 192 2.17 -28.91 -2.77
N THR A 193 1.42 -28.56 -1.73
CA THR A 193 0.57 -29.51 -0.97
C THR A 193 -0.90 -29.42 -1.35
N ASN A 194 -1.28 -28.45 -2.19
CA ASN A 194 -2.66 -28.09 -2.51
C ASN A 194 -3.54 -27.90 -1.25
N THR A 195 -2.98 -27.28 -0.20
CA THR A 195 -3.70 -27.01 1.05
C THR A 195 -3.83 -25.52 1.29
N SER A 196 -4.94 -25.12 1.92
CA SER A 196 -5.16 -23.74 2.34
C SER A 196 -5.30 -23.65 3.86
N HIS A 197 -4.67 -22.66 4.45
CA HIS A 197 -4.67 -22.42 5.89
C HIS A 197 -4.94 -20.94 6.16
N LEU A 198 -5.40 -20.60 7.36
CA LEU A 198 -5.43 -19.20 7.77
C LEU A 198 -4.01 -18.62 7.72
N ALA A 199 -3.87 -17.41 7.17
CA ALA A 199 -2.62 -16.67 7.11
C ALA A 199 -2.56 -15.62 8.21
N GLY A 200 -1.57 -15.74 9.09
CA GLY A 200 -1.52 -14.93 10.31
C GLY A 200 -0.78 -15.63 11.45
N ARG A 201 -1.01 -15.14 12.66
CA ARG A 201 -0.37 -15.65 13.87
C ARG A 201 -1.36 -15.71 15.02
N ALA A 202 -1.06 -16.58 15.98
CA ALA A 202 -1.72 -16.52 17.27
C ALA A 202 -1.44 -15.15 17.91
N GLY A 203 -2.52 -14.47 18.29
CA GLY A 203 -2.55 -13.21 19.01
C GLY A 203 -2.52 -13.44 20.52
N GLN A 204 -3.24 -12.60 21.25
CA GLN A 204 -3.27 -12.67 22.71
C GLN A 204 -4.03 -13.92 23.17
N ALA A 205 -3.42 -14.66 24.10
CA ALA A 205 -4.08 -15.74 24.81
C ALA A 205 -5.10 -15.16 25.80
N ARG A 206 -6.31 -15.72 25.83
CA ARG A 206 -7.38 -15.39 26.77
C ARG A 206 -7.84 -16.67 27.45
N GLU A 207 -7.91 -16.65 28.76
CA GLU A 207 -8.52 -17.74 29.52
C GLU A 207 -10.02 -17.50 29.56
N GLU A 208 -10.79 -18.29 28.81
CA GLU A 208 -12.26 -18.18 28.77
C GLU A 208 -12.90 -18.86 29.98
N GLN A 209 -12.27 -19.94 30.45
CA GLN A 209 -12.65 -20.70 31.64
C GLN A 209 -11.37 -21.23 32.30
N PRO A 210 -11.37 -21.54 33.61
CA PRO A 210 -10.19 -22.09 34.28
C PRO A 210 -9.60 -23.30 33.53
N GLY A 211 -8.41 -23.14 32.97
CA GLY A 211 -7.70 -24.15 32.17
C GLY A 211 -8.04 -24.19 30.67
N LEU A 212 -9.00 -23.41 30.18
CA LEU A 212 -9.35 -23.28 28.76
C LEU A 212 -8.82 -21.96 28.19
N TRP A 213 -7.73 -22.05 27.44
CA TRP A 213 -7.09 -20.93 26.77
C TRP A 213 -7.48 -20.87 25.30
N THR A 214 -8.03 -19.74 24.87
CA THR A 214 -8.23 -19.40 23.46
C THR A 214 -7.21 -18.36 23.02
N TYR A 215 -6.92 -18.31 21.72
CA TYR A 215 -5.98 -17.36 21.15
C TYR A 215 -6.71 -16.57 20.08
N ASP A 216 -6.64 -15.24 20.15
CA ASP A 216 -7.17 -14.39 19.09
C ASP A 216 -6.37 -14.63 17.80
N TRP A 217 -7.01 -14.86 16.66
CA TRP A 217 -6.29 -14.94 15.40
C TRP A 217 -5.97 -13.53 14.88
N VAL A 218 -4.70 -13.26 14.57
CA VAL A 218 -4.26 -11.99 13.98
C VAL A 218 -3.95 -12.23 12.49
N PRO A 219 -4.80 -11.73 11.57
CA PRO A 219 -4.57 -11.86 10.13
C PRO A 219 -3.24 -11.24 9.72
N LEU A 220 -2.54 -11.89 8.78
CA LEU A 220 -1.21 -11.47 8.35
C LEU A 220 -1.16 -10.02 7.82
N ILE A 221 -2.25 -9.54 7.22
CA ILE A 221 -2.37 -8.16 6.73
C ILE A 221 -2.17 -7.10 7.84
N GLN A 222 -2.43 -7.42 9.12
CA GLN A 222 -2.18 -6.49 10.22
C GLN A 222 -0.69 -6.20 10.43
N ASP A 223 0.21 -7.02 9.89
CA ASP A 223 1.65 -6.71 9.89
C ASP A 223 2.02 -5.66 8.82
N ALA A 224 1.12 -5.41 7.86
CA ALA A 224 1.26 -4.35 6.85
C ALA A 224 0.43 -3.10 7.19
N LEU A 225 -0.70 -3.25 7.88
CA LEU A 225 -1.64 -2.15 8.13
C LEU A 225 -1.72 -1.82 9.62
N PRO A 226 -1.73 -0.54 10.01
CA PRO A 226 -1.69 -0.14 11.42
C PRO A 226 -3.05 -0.21 12.13
N PHE A 227 -4.03 -0.91 11.58
CA PHE A 227 -5.38 -0.98 12.15
C PHE A 227 -5.87 -2.41 12.33
N VAL A 228 -6.71 -2.60 13.34
CA VAL A 228 -7.38 -3.86 13.61
C VAL A 228 -8.48 -4.04 12.58
N VAL A 229 -8.44 -5.16 11.88
CA VAL A 229 -9.53 -5.59 11.01
C VAL A 229 -10.56 -6.26 11.92
N PRO A 230 -11.76 -5.67 12.12
CA PRO A 230 -12.79 -6.30 12.92
C PRO A 230 -13.20 -7.63 12.29
N ASP A 231 -13.67 -8.57 13.11
CA ASP A 231 -14.26 -9.80 12.58
C ASP A 231 -15.53 -9.44 11.81
N MET A 232 -15.43 -9.51 10.49
CA MET A 232 -16.54 -9.29 9.58
C MET A 232 -16.94 -10.67 9.11
N GLY A 233 -17.88 -11.31 9.82
CA GLY A 233 -18.35 -12.65 9.50
C GLY A 233 -18.68 -12.83 8.01
N PRO A 234 -18.79 -14.07 7.51
CA PRO A 234 -18.82 -14.39 6.08
C PRO A 234 -20.13 -14.00 5.35
N SER A 235 -20.91 -13.07 5.89
CA SER A 235 -22.20 -12.70 5.32
C SER A 235 -22.02 -11.94 4.00
N VAL A 236 -22.59 -12.52 2.95
CA VAL A 236 -22.86 -11.81 1.71
C VAL A 236 -24.22 -11.15 1.85
N ALA A 237 -24.25 -9.84 1.67
CA ALA A 237 -25.49 -9.08 1.67
C ALA A 237 -25.60 -8.27 0.37
N SER A 238 -26.71 -8.45 -0.34
CA SER A 238 -27.06 -7.56 -1.44
C SER A 238 -27.55 -6.25 -0.85
N CYS A 239 -26.87 -5.14 -1.15
CA CYS A 239 -27.26 -3.83 -0.66
C CYS A 239 -27.12 -2.77 -1.75
N LEU A 240 -27.64 -1.57 -1.46
CA LEU A 240 -27.36 -0.42 -2.28
C LEU A 240 -25.93 0.08 -2.01
N VAL A 241 -25.29 0.58 -3.05
CA VAL A 241 -23.96 1.18 -2.98
C VAL A 241 -23.96 2.58 -3.57
N LYS A 242 -23.13 3.45 -3.03
CA LYS A 242 -23.03 4.85 -3.45
C LYS A 242 -21.60 5.37 -3.43
N GLN A 243 -21.42 6.49 -4.11
CA GLN A 243 -20.23 7.32 -4.06
C GLN A 243 -20.66 8.76 -3.79
N THR A 244 -19.85 9.48 -3.03
CA THR A 244 -19.96 10.94 -2.92
C THR A 244 -19.54 11.62 -4.23
N PRO A 245 -19.97 12.87 -4.50
CA PRO A 245 -19.52 13.59 -5.69
C PRO A 245 -17.99 13.70 -5.81
N GLY A 246 -17.28 13.87 -4.69
CA GLY A 246 -15.81 13.91 -4.66
C GLY A 246 -15.16 12.56 -4.99
N GLU A 247 -15.74 11.45 -4.54
CA GLU A 247 -15.28 10.10 -4.92
C GLU A 247 -15.50 9.85 -6.43
N ILE A 248 -16.62 10.31 -7.00
CA ILE A 248 -16.89 10.22 -8.44
C ILE A 248 -15.89 11.07 -9.24
N GLU A 249 -15.58 12.28 -8.80
CA GLU A 249 -14.57 13.12 -9.45
C GLU A 249 -13.18 12.46 -9.42
N GLN A 250 -12.80 11.90 -8.27
CA GLN A 250 -11.49 11.29 -8.03
C GLN A 250 -11.31 9.94 -8.72
N PHE A 251 -12.34 9.10 -8.76
CA PHE A 251 -12.23 7.70 -9.20
C PHE A 251 -13.15 7.32 -10.35
N GLY A 252 -13.99 8.25 -10.81
CA GLY A 252 -15.05 7.95 -11.77
C GLY A 252 -16.26 7.27 -11.11
N ASP A 253 -17.30 7.09 -11.92
CA ASP A 253 -18.52 6.41 -11.51
C ASP A 253 -18.32 4.89 -11.48
N ILE A 254 -18.02 4.38 -10.29
CA ILE A 254 -17.92 2.96 -9.94
C ILE A 254 -19.32 2.42 -9.60
N ALA A 255 -20.12 3.20 -8.86
CA ALA A 255 -21.45 2.77 -8.40
C ALA A 255 -22.41 2.46 -9.56
N GLY A 256 -22.31 3.17 -10.69
CA GLY A 256 -23.12 2.96 -11.88
C GLY A 256 -22.69 1.80 -12.79
N LYS A 257 -21.61 1.07 -12.47
CA LYS A 257 -21.09 -0.03 -13.32
C LYS A 257 -21.75 -1.37 -13.01
N GLY A 258 -22.04 -2.17 -14.03
CA GLY A 258 -22.79 -3.42 -13.87
C GLY A 258 -24.27 -3.15 -13.58
N ILE A 259 -24.80 -3.70 -12.48
CA ILE A 259 -26.13 -3.31 -11.97
C ILE A 259 -25.99 -1.95 -11.24
N PRO A 260 -26.68 -0.90 -11.69
CA PRO A 260 -26.56 0.42 -11.07
C PRO A 260 -26.92 0.41 -9.59
N SER A 261 -26.05 0.99 -8.77
CA SER A 261 -26.27 1.23 -7.33
C SER A 261 -26.56 -0.01 -6.49
N ARG A 262 -26.37 -1.24 -7.00
CA ARG A 262 -26.48 -2.49 -6.23
C ARG A 262 -25.19 -3.27 -6.30
N ALA A 263 -24.83 -3.92 -5.20
CA ALA A 263 -23.74 -4.88 -5.18
C ALA A 263 -23.98 -5.94 -4.11
N ASP A 264 -23.44 -7.14 -4.34
CA ASP A 264 -23.33 -8.14 -3.28
C ASP A 264 -22.04 -7.87 -2.53
N VAL A 265 -22.18 -7.38 -1.30
CA VAL A 265 -21.06 -7.00 -0.46
C VAL A 265 -20.55 -8.21 0.30
N PHE A 266 -19.23 -8.38 0.32
CA PHE A 266 -18.55 -9.43 1.07
C PHE A 266 -17.38 -8.82 1.84
N ARG A 267 -17.46 -8.85 3.18
CA ARG A 267 -16.43 -8.31 4.10
C ARG A 267 -15.98 -6.87 3.76
N ALA A 268 -16.95 -5.95 3.66
CA ALA A 268 -16.69 -4.52 3.49
C ALA A 268 -16.35 -3.83 4.82
N TYR A 269 -15.29 -3.03 4.84
CA TYR A 269 -14.70 -2.45 6.05
C TYR A 269 -15.61 -1.40 6.70
N PRO A 270 -15.60 -1.21 8.02
CA PRO A 270 -16.29 -0.06 8.62
C PRO A 270 -15.71 1.26 8.15
N VAL A 271 -16.54 2.31 8.02
CA VAL A 271 -16.10 3.64 7.58
C VAL A 271 -15.13 4.29 8.58
N GLU A 272 -15.15 3.87 9.84
CA GLU A 272 -14.25 4.33 10.90
C GLU A 272 -12.82 3.78 10.76
N THR A 273 -12.56 2.92 9.77
CA THR A 273 -11.23 2.37 9.51
C THR A 273 -10.27 3.49 9.12
N ARG A 274 -9.50 3.97 10.11
CA ARG A 274 -8.54 5.07 9.95
C ARG A 274 -7.60 4.76 8.79
N GLN A 275 -7.28 5.78 7.99
CA GLN A 275 -6.36 5.73 6.85
C GLN A 275 -6.88 4.98 5.61
N MET A 276 -8.08 4.40 5.65
CA MET A 276 -8.71 3.84 4.45
C MET A 276 -9.36 4.95 3.64
N GLN A 277 -8.92 5.11 2.39
CA GLN A 277 -9.58 5.98 1.43
C GLN A 277 -10.70 5.20 0.75
N SER A 278 -11.94 5.65 0.94
CA SER A 278 -13.11 5.03 0.31
C SER A 278 -13.17 5.38 -1.19
N LEU A 279 -13.52 4.37 -1.99
CA LEU A 279 -13.85 4.50 -3.40
C LEU A 279 -15.33 4.18 -3.67
N LEU A 280 -15.93 3.28 -2.88
CA LEU A 280 -17.33 2.86 -2.96
C LEU A 280 -17.82 2.47 -1.57
N ARG A 281 -19.03 2.92 -1.19
CA ARG A 281 -19.63 2.66 0.13
C ARG A 281 -20.98 1.98 0.01
N THR A 282 -21.47 1.44 1.12
CA THR A 282 -22.88 1.13 1.30
C THR A 282 -23.71 2.41 1.38
N ASP A 283 -25.00 2.33 1.04
CA ASP A 283 -25.92 3.47 1.08
C ASP A 283 -26.14 4.06 2.47
N ASP A 284 -26.00 3.23 3.52
CA ASP A 284 -26.05 3.64 4.93
C ASP A 284 -24.77 4.31 5.44
N ASP A 285 -23.74 4.46 4.61
CA ASP A 285 -22.41 4.99 4.96
C ASP A 285 -21.71 4.28 6.13
N ARG A 286 -22.11 3.05 6.46
CA ARG A 286 -21.46 2.29 7.53
C ARG A 286 -20.26 1.50 7.04
N ARG A 287 -20.20 1.17 5.75
CA ARG A 287 -19.15 0.30 5.20
C ARG A 287 -18.52 0.83 3.92
N ILE A 288 -17.19 0.69 3.84
CA ILE A 288 -16.35 0.87 2.67
C ILE A 288 -16.29 -0.47 1.93
N VAL A 289 -16.98 -0.53 0.80
CA VAL A 289 -17.09 -1.71 -0.07
C VAL A 289 -15.86 -1.86 -0.95
N ILE A 290 -15.38 -0.75 -1.51
CA ILE A 290 -14.10 -0.67 -2.20
C ILE A 290 -13.33 0.48 -1.58
N GLY A 291 -12.11 0.23 -1.17
CA GLY A 291 -11.25 1.26 -0.61
C GLY A 291 -9.79 0.94 -0.80
N SER A 292 -8.93 1.89 -0.48
CA SER A 292 -7.49 1.72 -0.53
C SER A 292 -6.83 2.11 0.80
N VAL A 293 -5.69 1.51 1.09
CA VAL A 293 -4.85 1.89 2.22
C VAL A 293 -3.42 2.08 1.72
N LYS A 294 -2.84 3.22 2.08
CA LYS A 294 -1.46 3.54 1.74
C LYS A 294 -0.49 2.69 2.55
N TYR A 295 0.53 2.14 1.89
CA TYR A 295 1.63 1.43 2.54
C TYR A 295 2.95 1.77 1.84
N GLY A 296 3.81 2.52 2.52
CA GLY A 296 4.98 3.16 1.90
C GLY A 296 4.55 4.12 0.79
N ASP A 297 5.13 3.96 -0.39
CA ASP A 297 4.81 4.74 -1.59
C ASP A 297 3.66 4.17 -2.43
N GLY A 298 3.15 2.98 -2.07
CA GLY A 298 2.11 2.28 -2.81
C GLY A 298 0.84 2.06 -2.00
N PHE A 299 -0.03 1.21 -2.52
CA PHE A 299 -1.38 1.02 -1.99
C PHE A 299 -1.83 -0.43 -2.05
N PHE A 300 -2.53 -0.84 -1.00
CA PHE A 300 -3.44 -1.98 -1.06
C PHE A 300 -4.82 -1.46 -1.47
N LEU A 301 -5.38 -2.01 -2.54
CA LEU A 301 -6.75 -1.77 -2.99
C LEU A 301 -7.60 -2.99 -2.65
N PHE A 302 -8.64 -2.77 -1.85
CA PHE A 302 -9.53 -3.80 -1.32
C PHE A 302 -10.85 -3.76 -2.05
N VAL A 303 -11.31 -4.90 -2.57
CA VAL A 303 -12.62 -5.04 -3.19
C VAL A 303 -13.44 -6.02 -2.36
N GLY A 304 -14.20 -5.50 -1.41
CA GLY A 304 -15.13 -6.24 -0.53
C GLY A 304 -16.45 -6.57 -1.21
N LEU A 305 -16.37 -7.14 -2.41
CA LEU A 305 -17.53 -7.53 -3.22
C LEU A 305 -17.53 -9.04 -3.42
N ASN A 306 -18.70 -9.66 -3.35
CA ASN A 306 -18.91 -10.96 -3.94
C ASN A 306 -18.90 -10.80 -5.47
N ILE A 307 -17.90 -11.40 -6.10
CA ILE A 307 -17.70 -11.37 -7.55
C ILE A 307 -18.37 -12.58 -8.21
N ARG A 308 -18.88 -13.53 -7.43
CA ARG A 308 -19.75 -14.60 -7.94
C ARG A 308 -21.11 -14.00 -8.31
N GLY A 309 -21.57 -14.28 -9.53
CA GLY A 309 -22.93 -13.95 -9.96
C GLY A 309 -23.06 -12.66 -10.78
N SER A 310 -24.30 -12.22 -10.96
CA SER A 310 -24.70 -11.21 -11.95
C SER A 310 -24.81 -9.79 -11.41
N ASN A 311 -24.56 -9.56 -10.12
CA ASN A 311 -24.83 -8.26 -9.47
C ASN A 311 -23.74 -7.20 -9.71
N GLY A 312 -23.03 -7.29 -10.83
CA GLY A 312 -22.10 -6.25 -11.29
C GLY A 312 -20.79 -6.15 -10.50
N GLY A 313 -20.52 -7.07 -9.55
CA GLY A 313 -19.36 -6.97 -8.66
C GLY A 313 -18.03 -6.93 -9.43
N PHE A 314 -17.93 -7.72 -10.51
CA PHE A 314 -16.77 -7.74 -11.40
C PHE A 314 -16.57 -6.41 -12.14
N GLU A 315 -17.64 -5.86 -12.71
CA GLU A 315 -17.62 -4.60 -13.46
C GLU A 315 -17.25 -3.42 -12.54
N LYS A 316 -17.75 -3.41 -11.30
CA LYS A 316 -17.36 -2.41 -10.29
C LYS A 316 -15.90 -2.55 -9.89
N ALA A 317 -15.39 -3.79 -9.73
CA ALA A 317 -13.98 -4.02 -9.43
C ALA A 317 -13.06 -3.51 -10.56
N LEU A 318 -13.40 -3.82 -11.82
CA LEU A 318 -12.67 -3.31 -12.99
C LEU A 318 -12.70 -1.78 -13.06
N ALA A 319 -13.87 -1.18 -12.81
CA ALA A 319 -14.02 0.27 -12.80
C ALA A 319 -13.21 0.92 -11.67
N ALA A 320 -13.14 0.31 -10.49
CA ALA A 320 -12.31 0.80 -9.40
C ALA A 320 -10.82 0.77 -9.75
N ILE A 321 -10.34 -0.28 -10.41
CA ILE A 321 -8.94 -0.38 -10.88
C ILE A 321 -8.65 0.71 -11.92
N GLY A 322 -9.54 0.89 -12.90
CA GLY A 322 -9.45 1.96 -13.91
C GLY A 322 -9.47 3.35 -13.29
N GLY A 323 -10.39 3.57 -12.35
CA GLY A 323 -10.54 4.79 -11.57
C GLY A 323 -9.29 5.13 -10.75
N TRP A 324 -8.70 4.12 -10.10
CA TRP A 324 -7.45 4.28 -9.37
C TRP A 324 -6.28 4.68 -10.27
N ALA A 325 -6.13 4.03 -11.42
CA ALA A 325 -5.08 4.40 -12.38
C ALA A 325 -5.25 5.84 -12.91
N ALA A 326 -6.50 6.28 -13.13
CA ALA A 326 -6.80 7.66 -13.50
C ALA A 326 -6.50 8.65 -12.36
N TYR A 327 -6.80 8.28 -11.10
CA TYR A 327 -6.43 9.06 -9.92
C TYR A 327 -4.91 9.25 -9.82
N GLU A 328 -4.13 8.18 -9.95
CA GLU A 328 -2.66 8.21 -9.93
C GLU A 328 -2.05 9.06 -11.06
N THR A 329 -2.74 9.17 -12.19
CA THR A 329 -2.32 10.03 -13.31
C THR A 329 -2.57 11.52 -13.01
N ARG A 330 -3.55 11.85 -12.18
CA ARG A 330 -3.97 13.22 -11.84
C ARG A 330 -3.34 13.76 -10.57
N ALA A 331 -2.87 12.90 -9.67
CA ALA A 331 -2.18 13.30 -8.45
C ALA A 331 -0.99 14.22 -8.82
N LYS A 332 -1.11 15.49 -8.45
CA LYS A 332 -0.13 16.55 -8.74
C LYS A 332 0.93 16.64 -7.67
#